data_AF-A0A350QQU7-F1
#
_entry.id   AF-A0A350QQU7-F1
#
_cell.length_a   1.000
_cell.length_b   1.000
_cell.length_c   1.000
_cell.angle_alpha   90.00
_cell.angle_beta   90.00
_cell.angle_gamma   90.00
#
_symmetry.space_group_name_H-M   'P 1'
#
loop_
_entity.id
_entity.type
_entity.pdbx_description
1 polymer ?
#
loop_
_entity_poly.entity_id
_entity_poly.type
_entity_poly.pdbx_seq_one_letter_code
_entity_poly.pdbx_strand_id
1 'polypeptide(L)'
;MEVHVMRDLLGRIFDLGTIPRDATDLHLTFEHPLPDGAWFLVIIGSLSLAAWCYWGLLESNWKRLLLFSLRTSTLVLVVFLISGPQITFPRESVESDLVIAMVDRSSSLNIRDVPTIEGRITRDDQLMSLIDDEAKTWNDLSDRSELLWYGFSSSPFSLPFDEGIEQGETITSLMDPPD
;
A
#
# COMPACT_ATOMS: atom_id res chain seq x y z
N MET A 1 -13.84 18.43 -29.06
CA MET A 1 -14.63 19.04 -27.97
C MET A 1 -15.50 18.01 -27.25
N GLU A 2 -16.17 17.08 -27.94
CA GLU A 2 -16.95 15.98 -27.30
C GLU A 2 -16.13 15.03 -26.43
N VAL A 3 -14.88 14.72 -26.80
CA VAL A 3 -14.05 13.75 -26.06
C VAL A 3 -13.70 14.22 -24.65
N HIS A 4 -13.62 15.54 -24.42
CA HIS A 4 -13.39 16.09 -23.08
C HIS A 4 -14.62 15.97 -22.20
N VAL A 5 -15.81 16.26 -22.73
CA VAL A 5 -17.08 16.14 -21.98
C VAL A 5 -17.38 14.69 -21.63
N MET A 6 -17.09 13.75 -22.54
CA MET A 6 -17.25 12.32 -22.26
C MET A 6 -16.25 11.81 -21.22
N ARG A 7 -15.00 12.30 -21.24
CA ARG A 7 -14.02 11.99 -20.18
C ARG A 7 -14.41 12.59 -18.83
N ASP A 8 -14.98 13.78 -18.81
CA ASP A 8 -15.39 14.48 -17.59
C ASP A 8 -16.63 13.81 -16.94
N LEU A 9 -17.59 13.37 -17.76
CA LEU A 9 -18.74 12.59 -17.30
C LEU A 9 -18.34 11.21 -16.76
N LEU A 10 -17.43 10.51 -17.44
CA LEU A 10 -16.90 9.24 -16.95
C LEU A 10 -16.10 9.44 -15.65
N GLY A 11 -15.29 10.49 -15.58
CA GLY A 11 -14.56 10.88 -14.37
C GLY A 11 -15.47 11.09 -13.16
N ARG A 12 -16.64 11.70 -13.38
CA ARG A 12 -17.62 12.03 -12.33
C ARG A 12 -18.55 10.88 -11.96
N ILE A 13 -18.89 10.02 -12.91
CA ILE A 13 -19.74 8.83 -12.66
C ILE A 13 -18.95 7.74 -11.92
N PHE A 14 -17.65 7.63 -12.19
CA PHE A 14 -16.79 6.60 -11.62
C PHE A 14 -15.89 7.09 -10.47
N ASP A 15 -16.08 8.34 -10.01
CA ASP A 15 -15.28 8.97 -8.94
C ASP A 15 -13.76 8.77 -9.12
N LEU A 16 -13.29 8.92 -10.38
CA LEU A 16 -11.89 8.67 -10.77
C LEU A 16 -10.95 9.82 -10.35
N GLY A 17 -11.39 10.68 -9.42
CA GLY A 17 -10.70 11.90 -8.98
C GLY A 17 -9.39 11.67 -8.26
N THR A 18 -9.05 10.42 -7.91
CA THR A 18 -7.85 10.06 -7.17
C THR A 18 -6.89 9.15 -7.92
N ILE A 19 -7.09 8.88 -9.21
CA ILE A 19 -6.15 8.06 -9.98
C ILE A 19 -4.86 8.86 -10.22
N PRO A 20 -3.71 8.46 -9.63
CA PRO A 20 -2.42 9.08 -9.92
C PRO A 20 -2.12 8.89 -11.41
N ARG A 21 -1.60 9.94 -12.06
CA ARG A 21 -1.30 9.94 -13.51
C ARG A 21 -0.24 8.91 -13.94
N ASP A 22 0.35 8.20 -12.98
CA ASP A 22 1.40 7.21 -13.14
C ASP A 22 0.89 5.75 -13.02
N ALA A 23 -0.43 5.53 -13.05
CA ALA A 23 -1.05 4.21 -13.01
C ALA A 23 -0.88 3.47 -14.36
N THR A 24 0.35 3.05 -14.66
CA THR A 24 0.67 2.25 -15.85
C THR A 24 0.21 0.80 -15.70
N ASP A 25 -0.05 0.34 -14.48
CA ASP A 25 -0.34 -1.07 -14.16
C ASP A 25 -1.77 -1.29 -13.64
N LEU A 26 -2.74 -0.92 -14.47
CA LEU A 26 -4.16 -1.03 -14.14
C LEU A 26 -4.70 -2.42 -14.51
N HIS A 27 -4.86 -3.29 -13.52
CA HIS A 27 -5.39 -4.64 -13.72
C HIS A 27 -6.90 -4.68 -13.42
N LEU A 28 -7.67 -5.17 -14.39
CA LEU A 28 -9.05 -5.57 -14.16
C LEU A 28 -9.03 -6.90 -13.43
N THR A 29 -9.44 -6.87 -12.16
CA THR A 29 -9.62 -8.06 -11.34
C THR A 29 -11.11 -8.29 -11.13
N PHE A 30 -11.51 -9.54 -10.93
CA PHE A 30 -12.86 -9.86 -10.49
C PHE A 30 -12.82 -10.23 -9.00
N GLU A 31 -13.75 -9.72 -8.22
CA GLU A 31 -13.91 -10.10 -6.80
C GLU A 31 -14.15 -11.60 -6.67
N HIS A 32 -14.93 -12.15 -7.60
CA HIS A 32 -15.16 -13.58 -7.75
C HIS A 32 -14.54 -14.03 -9.07
N PRO A 33 -13.27 -14.45 -9.08
CA PRO A 33 -12.65 -14.95 -10.30
C PRO A 33 -13.37 -16.23 -10.72
N LEU A 34 -14.16 -16.11 -11.79
CA LEU A 34 -14.75 -17.26 -12.44
C LEU A 34 -13.62 -18.09 -13.05
N PRO A 35 -13.64 -19.44 -12.90
CA PRO A 35 -12.70 -20.31 -13.59
C PRO A 35 -12.67 -19.99 -15.09
N ASP A 36 -11.52 -20.13 -15.75
CA ASP A 36 -11.34 -19.75 -17.16
C ASP A 36 -12.37 -20.36 -18.12
N GLY A 37 -12.95 -21.53 -17.78
CA GLY A 37 -14.02 -22.18 -18.54
C GLY A 37 -15.46 -21.77 -18.20
N ALA A 38 -15.69 -21.09 -17.08
CA ALA A 38 -17.04 -20.75 -16.61
C ALA A 38 -17.73 -19.69 -17.49
N TRP A 39 -16.96 -18.78 -18.10
CA TRP A 39 -17.51 -17.81 -19.06
C TRP A 39 -18.14 -18.48 -20.28
N PHE A 40 -17.55 -19.58 -20.78
CA PHE A 40 -18.13 -20.35 -21.87
C PHE A 40 -19.47 -20.98 -21.47
N LEU A 41 -19.59 -21.50 -20.25
CA LEU A 41 -20.85 -22.05 -19.74
C LEU A 41 -21.92 -20.97 -19.58
N VAL A 42 -21.54 -19.77 -19.14
CA VAL A 42 -22.46 -18.63 -19.04
C VAL A 42 -22.99 -18.23 -20.42
N ILE A 43 -22.10 -18.14 -21.42
CA ILE A 43 -22.49 -17.78 -22.80
C ILE A 43 -23.41 -18.86 -23.38
N ILE A 44 -23.04 -20.13 -23.29
CA ILE A 44 -23.82 -21.25 -23.81
C ILE A 44 -25.17 -21.36 -23.09
N GLY A 45 -25.18 -21.22 -21.77
CA GLY A 45 -26.39 -21.23 -20.95
C GLY A 45 -27.34 -20.09 -21.32
N SER A 46 -26.80 -18.88 -21.49
CA SER A 46 -27.57 -17.71 -21.91
C SER A 46 -28.16 -17.89 -23.31
N LEU A 47 -27.38 -18.38 -24.28
CA LEU A 47 -27.85 -18.65 -25.64
C LEU A 47 -28.93 -19.73 -25.65
N SER A 48 -28.73 -20.81 -24.88
CA SER A 48 -29.68 -21.92 -24.80
C SER A 48 -31.00 -21.47 -24.17
N LEU A 49 -30.93 -20.67 -23.11
CA LEU A 49 -32.11 -20.14 -22.42
C LEU A 49 -32.86 -19.12 -23.28
N ALA A 50 -32.14 -18.25 -23.98
CA ALA A 50 -32.73 -17.35 -24.97
C ALA A 50 -33.37 -18.14 -26.13
N ALA A 51 -32.70 -19.16 -26.66
CA ALA A 51 -33.21 -19.97 -27.77
C ALA A 51 -34.47 -20.74 -27.35
N TRP A 52 -34.47 -21.31 -26.15
CA TRP A 52 -35.61 -21.98 -25.55
C TRP A 52 -36.81 -21.03 -25.39
N CYS A 53 -36.58 -19.82 -24.86
CA CYS A 53 -37.63 -18.80 -24.70
C CYS A 53 -38.31 -18.43 -26.02
N TYR A 54 -37.60 -18.48 -27.15
CA TYR A 54 -38.12 -18.09 -28.47
C TYR A 54 -38.44 -19.26 -29.39
N TRP A 55 -38.31 -20.51 -28.91
CA TRP A 55 -38.53 -21.71 -29.72
C TRP A 55 -40.00 -21.86 -30.18
N GLY A 56 -40.95 -21.20 -29.50
CA GLY A 56 -42.39 -21.27 -29.80
C GLY A 56 -42.99 -20.10 -30.58
N LEU A 57 -42.24 -19.05 -30.95
CA LEU A 57 -42.83 -17.86 -31.59
C LEU A 57 -42.85 -17.96 -33.13
N LEU A 58 -44.06 -17.99 -33.70
CA LEU A 58 -44.36 -17.95 -35.15
C LEU A 58 -44.29 -16.51 -35.75
N GLU A 59 -43.34 -15.68 -35.31
CA GLU A 59 -43.21 -14.29 -35.79
C GLU A 59 -41.93 -14.04 -36.60
N SER A 60 -41.93 -12.90 -37.33
CA SER A 60 -40.86 -12.44 -38.22
C SER A 60 -39.46 -12.58 -37.61
N ASN A 61 -38.58 -13.25 -38.34
CA ASN A 61 -37.23 -13.66 -37.93
C ASN A 61 -36.37 -12.49 -37.40
N TRP A 62 -36.57 -11.27 -37.89
CA TRP A 62 -35.80 -10.08 -37.48
C TRP A 62 -36.10 -9.62 -36.06
N LYS A 63 -37.38 -9.56 -35.69
CA LYS A 63 -37.79 -9.19 -34.32
C LYS A 63 -37.29 -10.23 -33.32
N ARG A 64 -37.36 -11.51 -33.71
CA ARG A 64 -36.84 -12.63 -32.92
C ARG A 64 -35.34 -12.52 -32.67
N LEU A 65 -34.57 -12.16 -33.70
CA LEU A 65 -33.12 -11.98 -33.57
C LEU A 65 -32.77 -10.81 -32.62
N LEU A 66 -33.47 -9.68 -32.74
CA LEU A 66 -33.22 -8.50 -31.90
C LEU A 66 -33.55 -8.80 -30.43
N LEU A 67 -34.70 -9.40 -30.16
CA LEU A 67 -35.12 -9.83 -28.82
C LEU A 67 -34.17 -10.87 -28.23
N PHE A 68 -33.73 -11.85 -29.02
CA PHE A 68 -32.74 -12.85 -28.61
C PHE A 68 -31.39 -12.21 -28.24
N SER A 69 -30.90 -11.30 -29.09
CA SER A 69 -29.63 -10.60 -28.86
C SER A 69 -29.71 -9.75 -27.60
N LEU A 70 -30.79 -9.00 -27.42
CA LEU A 70 -31.00 -8.15 -26.26
C LEU A 70 -31.05 -9.00 -24.97
N ARG A 71 -31.84 -10.09 -24.98
CA ARG A 71 -31.95 -11.01 -23.84
C ARG A 71 -30.60 -11.63 -23.47
N THR A 72 -29.87 -12.12 -24.46
CA THR A 72 -28.54 -12.72 -24.26
C THR A 72 -27.57 -11.69 -23.70
N SER A 73 -27.56 -10.47 -24.28
CA SER A 73 -26.73 -9.38 -23.79
C SER A 73 -27.07 -8.99 -22.36
N THR A 74 -28.35 -8.94 -21.98
CA THR A 74 -28.77 -8.64 -20.61
C THR A 74 -28.33 -9.73 -19.64
N LEU A 75 -28.48 -11.00 -19.99
CA LEU A 75 -28.05 -12.11 -19.12
C LEU A 75 -26.54 -12.12 -18.92
N VAL A 76 -25.76 -11.95 -20.00
CA VAL A 76 -24.30 -11.85 -19.92
C VAL A 76 -23.89 -10.64 -19.08
N LEU A 77 -24.54 -9.49 -19.27
CA LEU A 77 -24.27 -8.28 -18.49
C LEU A 77 -24.57 -8.48 -16.99
N VAL A 78 -25.67 -9.15 -16.65
CA VAL A 78 -26.01 -9.48 -15.26
C VAL A 78 -24.94 -10.36 -14.64
N VAL A 79 -24.51 -11.42 -15.34
CA VAL A 79 -23.43 -12.29 -14.84
C VAL A 79 -22.11 -11.53 -14.70
N PHE A 80 -21.80 -10.65 -15.66
CA PHE A 80 -20.62 -9.79 -15.59
C PHE A 80 -20.65 -8.88 -14.37
N LEU A 81 -21.78 -8.25 -14.08
CA LEU A 81 -21.94 -7.40 -12.88
C LEU A 81 -21.86 -8.21 -11.59
N ILE A 82 -22.44 -9.42 -11.55
CA ILE A 82 -22.36 -10.32 -10.39
C ILE A 82 -20.91 -10.78 -10.14
N SER A 83 -20.09 -10.90 -11.18
CA SER A 83 -18.68 -11.27 -11.04
C SER A 83 -17.86 -10.22 -10.25
N GLY A 84 -18.42 -9.04 -10.01
CA GLY A 84 -17.77 -7.96 -9.26
C GLY A 84 -16.53 -7.44 -9.98
N PRO A 85 -16.67 -6.82 -11.18
CA PRO A 85 -15.54 -6.24 -11.88
C PRO A 85 -14.98 -5.10 -11.03
N GLN A 86 -13.74 -5.26 -10.58
CA GLN A 86 -13.04 -4.30 -9.75
C GLN A 86 -11.75 -3.86 -10.44
N ILE A 87 -11.49 -2.56 -10.35
CA ILE A 87 -10.22 -1.99 -10.78
C ILE A 87 -9.31 -2.02 -9.56
N THR A 88 -8.33 -2.93 -9.56
CA THR A 88 -7.37 -3.02 -8.46
C THR A 88 -6.11 -2.26 -8.86
N PHE A 89 -5.69 -1.33 -7.99
CA PHE A 89 -4.39 -0.70 -8.08
C PHE A 89 -3.40 -1.58 -7.32
N PRO A 90 -2.43 -2.24 -7.99
CA PRO A 90 -1.36 -2.92 -7.29
C PRO A 90 -0.53 -1.83 -6.58
N ARG A 91 -0.82 -1.61 -5.30
CA ARG A 91 -0.01 -0.73 -4.46
C ARG A 91 1.17 -1.57 -3.99
N GLU A 92 2.23 -1.59 -4.78
CA GLU A 92 3.51 -2.11 -4.34
C GLU A 92 4.04 -1.15 -3.26
N SER A 93 3.78 -1.46 -2.00
CA SER A 93 4.45 -0.79 -0.89
C SER A 93 5.82 -1.42 -0.76
N VAL A 94 6.85 -0.73 -1.26
CA VAL A 94 8.22 -1.01 -0.85
C VAL A 94 8.30 -0.58 0.61
N GLU A 95 8.21 -1.54 1.52
CA GLU A 95 8.46 -1.28 2.94
C GLU A 95 9.94 -1.01 3.10
N SER A 96 10.28 0.23 3.51
CA SER A 96 11.66 0.62 3.77
C SER A 96 12.23 -0.24 4.90
N ASP A 97 13.42 -0.79 4.71
CA ASP A 97 14.11 -1.53 5.76
C ASP A 97 14.45 -0.56 6.89
N LEU A 98 13.92 -0.81 8.09
CA LEU A 98 13.98 0.12 9.22
C LEU A 98 14.67 -0.56 10.41
N VAL A 99 15.74 0.07 10.88
CA VAL A 99 16.56 -0.43 11.99
C VAL A 99 16.40 0.51 13.17
N ILE A 100 15.92 -0.02 14.29
CA ILE A 100 15.72 0.74 15.52
C ILE A 100 16.87 0.41 16.48
N ALA A 101 17.70 1.40 16.79
CA ALA A 101 18.76 1.30 17.78
C ALA A 101 18.26 1.90 19.11
N MET A 102 18.16 1.07 20.16
CA MET A 102 17.77 1.50 21.50
C MET A 102 18.97 1.48 22.46
N VAL A 103 19.25 2.65 23.03
CA VAL A 103 20.38 2.91 23.94
C VAL A 103 19.83 3.10 25.36
N ASP A 104 20.29 2.29 26.31
CA ASP A 104 19.98 2.51 27.74
C ASP A 104 20.68 3.80 28.20
N ARG A 105 19.94 4.69 28.86
CA ARG A 105 20.41 5.97 29.44
C ARG A 105 20.03 6.07 30.92
N SER A 106 19.91 4.94 31.61
CA SER A 106 19.62 4.87 33.04
C SER A 106 20.76 5.42 33.89
N SER A 107 20.42 5.94 35.07
CA SER A 107 21.39 6.53 36.01
C SER A 107 22.47 5.53 36.48
N SER A 108 22.20 4.23 36.37
CA SER A 108 23.14 3.16 36.71
C SER A 108 24.37 3.12 35.80
N LEU A 109 24.29 3.67 34.60
CA LEU A 109 25.39 3.68 33.63
C LEU A 109 26.49 4.68 33.98
N ASN A 110 26.20 5.69 34.81
CA ASN A 110 27.17 6.68 35.27
C ASN A 110 28.12 6.16 36.36
N ILE A 111 27.98 4.90 36.78
CA ILE A 111 28.85 4.30 37.80
C ILE A 111 30.17 3.91 37.14
N ARG A 112 31.29 4.38 37.72
CA ARG A 112 32.65 4.04 37.27
C ARG A 112 33.10 2.69 37.80
N ASP A 113 32.56 1.61 37.25
CA ASP A 113 32.87 0.25 37.67
C ASP A 113 33.54 -0.63 36.60
N VAL A 114 33.64 -0.15 35.36
CA VAL A 114 34.31 -0.86 34.28
C VAL A 114 35.83 -0.70 34.41
N PRO A 115 36.60 -1.79 34.60
CA PRO A 115 38.05 -1.71 34.72
C PRO A 115 38.71 -1.46 33.36
N THR A 116 39.65 -0.50 33.31
CA THR A 116 40.50 -0.22 32.15
C THR A 116 41.97 -0.19 32.56
N ILE A 117 42.88 -0.10 31.59
CA ILE A 117 44.33 -0.02 31.84
C ILE A 117 44.70 1.25 32.62
N GLU A 118 43.95 2.34 32.44
CA GLU A 118 44.21 3.65 33.04
C GLU A 118 43.34 3.96 34.26
N GLY A 119 42.42 3.06 34.64
CA GLY A 119 41.57 3.24 35.82
C GLY A 119 40.21 2.56 35.70
N ARG A 120 39.15 3.30 36.03
CA ARG A 120 37.76 2.86 35.84
C ARG A 120 36.97 3.89 35.06
N ILE A 121 36.25 3.44 34.04
CA ILE A 121 35.36 4.26 33.22
C ILE A 121 33.91 4.00 33.58
N THR A 122 33.01 4.90 33.19
CA THR A 122 31.58 4.64 33.32
C THR A 122 31.13 3.61 32.29
N ARG A 123 30.02 2.93 32.55
CA ARG A 123 29.41 2.03 31.54
C ARG A 123 28.89 2.81 30.34
N ASP A 124 28.52 4.08 30.53
CA ASP A 124 28.14 4.98 29.44
C ASP A 124 29.34 5.26 28.51
N ASP A 125 30.52 5.56 29.09
CA ASP A 125 31.74 5.77 28.32
C ASP A 125 32.13 4.50 27.53
N GLN A 126 31.97 3.32 28.13
CA GLN A 126 32.21 2.04 27.45
C GLN A 126 31.22 1.81 26.29
N LEU A 127 29.95 2.16 26.48
CA LEU A 127 28.93 2.02 25.45
C LEU A 127 29.22 2.94 24.26
N MET A 128 29.57 4.20 24.53
CA MET A 128 29.93 5.15 23.48
C MET A 128 31.19 4.70 22.74
N SER A 129 32.21 4.18 23.44
CA SER A 129 33.41 3.67 22.76
C SER A 129 33.09 2.48 21.85
N LEU A 130 32.18 1.59 22.25
CA LEU A 130 31.76 0.47 21.39
C LEU A 130 30.99 0.92 20.15
N ILE A 131 30.17 1.96 20.28
CA ILE A 131 29.45 2.55 19.13
C ILE A 131 30.43 3.21 18.18
N ASP A 132 31.39 3.97 18.70
CA ASP A 132 32.43 4.64 17.92
C ASP A 132 33.37 3.63 17.23
N ASP A 133 33.75 2.55 17.92
CA ASP A 133 34.59 1.47 17.38
C ASP A 133 33.93 0.79 16.18
N GLU A 134 32.59 0.71 16.17
CA GLU A 134 31.79 0.10 15.11
C GLU A 134 31.16 1.12 14.16
N ALA A 135 31.65 2.37 14.13
CA ALA A 135 31.08 3.44 13.30
C ALA A 135 30.93 3.06 11.82
N LYS A 136 31.84 2.24 11.28
CA LYS A 136 31.75 1.74 9.91
C LYS A 136 30.52 0.85 9.70
N THR A 137 30.23 -0.05 10.63
CA THR A 137 29.08 -0.94 10.58
C THR A 137 27.78 -0.15 10.62
N TRP A 138 27.73 0.91 11.44
CA TRP A 138 26.57 1.81 11.52
C TRP A 138 26.38 2.64 10.25
N ASN A 139 27.45 3.10 9.61
CA ASN A 139 27.38 3.78 8.31
C ASN A 139 26.90 2.85 7.19
N ASP A 140 27.42 1.62 7.14
CA ASP A 140 26.98 0.60 6.18
C ASP A 140 25.49 0.22 6.40
N LEU A 141 24.96 0.42 7.60
CA LEU A 141 23.56 0.25 7.97
C LEU A 141 22.71 1.47 7.55
N SER A 142 23.17 2.69 7.80
CA SER A 142 22.45 3.91 7.39
C SER A 142 22.35 4.04 5.87
N ASP A 143 23.33 3.52 5.12
CA ASP A 143 23.32 3.55 3.65
C ASP A 143 22.22 2.66 3.04
N ARG A 144 21.76 1.62 3.75
CA ARG A 144 20.82 0.63 3.23
C ARG A 144 19.44 0.66 3.89
N SER A 145 19.35 1.23 5.09
CA SER A 145 18.16 1.17 5.94
C SER A 145 17.99 2.47 6.70
N GLU A 146 16.74 2.83 6.98
CA GLU A 146 16.41 3.97 7.83
C GLU A 146 16.75 3.62 9.28
N LEU A 147 17.75 4.31 9.84
CA LEU A 147 18.28 4.02 11.17
C LEU A 147 17.71 5.02 12.19
N LEU A 148 16.87 4.55 13.11
CA LEU A 148 16.25 5.36 14.15
C LEU A 148 16.89 5.10 15.51
N TRP A 149 17.50 6.13 16.09
CA TRP A 149 18.13 6.05 17.42
C TRP A 149 17.21 6.56 18.52
N TYR A 150 17.01 5.73 19.53
CA TYR A 150 16.24 6.06 20.72
C TYR A 150 17.05 5.79 21.99
N GLY A 151 16.96 6.70 22.95
CA GLY A 151 17.41 6.50 24.31
C GLY A 151 16.24 6.05 25.17
N PHE A 152 16.47 5.23 26.20
CA PHE A 152 15.45 4.97 27.21
C PHE A 152 16.02 5.02 28.63
N SER A 153 15.24 5.56 29.56
CA SER A 153 15.54 5.53 31.00
C SER A 153 14.28 5.18 31.80
N SER A 154 13.34 6.11 31.89
CA SER A 154 11.96 5.90 32.38
C SER A 154 10.92 5.89 31.26
N SER A 155 11.23 6.53 30.13
CA SER A 155 10.46 6.59 28.90
C SER A 155 11.43 6.63 27.71
N PRO A 156 11.07 6.09 26.52
CA PRO A 156 11.86 6.28 25.32
C PRO A 156 11.86 7.76 24.88
N PHE A 157 12.97 8.21 24.31
CA PHE A 157 13.15 9.53 23.71
C PHE A 157 14.06 9.42 22.48
N SER A 158 13.86 10.26 21.46
CA SER A 158 14.71 10.27 20.27
C SER A 158 16.09 10.81 20.60
N LEU A 159 17.13 10.14 20.09
CA LEU A 159 18.49 10.67 20.12
C LEU A 159 18.77 11.39 18.80
N PRO A 160 19.23 12.65 18.83
CA PRO A 160 19.68 13.31 17.61
C PRO A 160 20.95 12.61 17.14
N PHE A 161 20.83 11.80 16.10
CA PHE A 161 21.97 11.41 15.30
C PHE A 161 22.15 12.52 14.27
N ASP A 162 23.31 13.17 14.25
CA ASP A 162 23.63 14.25 13.31
C ASP A 162 23.81 13.62 11.92
N GLU A 163 22.69 13.33 11.26
CA GLU A 163 22.64 13.18 9.82
C GLU A 163 23.09 14.53 9.26
N GLY A 164 24.34 14.58 8.76
CA GLY A 164 24.95 15.80 8.27
C GLY A 164 24.00 16.57 7.36
N ILE A 165 23.47 17.67 7.88
CA ILE A 165 22.88 18.84 7.22
C ILE A 165 22.26 18.54 5.83
N GLU A 166 20.94 18.34 5.79
CA GLU A 166 20.11 19.15 4.89
C GLU A 166 18.88 19.68 5.65
N GLN A 167 18.74 20.99 5.56
CA GLN A 167 17.71 21.80 6.18
C GLN A 167 16.33 21.46 5.63
N GLY A 168 15.33 21.41 6.52
CA GLY A 168 14.00 21.87 6.14
C GLY A 168 12.80 21.15 6.71
N GLU A 169 12.70 20.97 8.03
CA GLU A 169 11.35 21.03 8.61
C GLU A 169 11.36 21.50 10.06
N THR A 170 10.72 22.66 10.25
CA THR A 170 10.37 23.24 11.54
C THR A 170 9.50 22.23 12.31
N ILE A 171 10.11 21.47 13.21
CA ILE A 171 9.35 20.69 14.20
C ILE A 171 8.71 21.71 15.14
N THR A 172 7.40 21.88 14.93
CA THR A 172 6.49 22.68 15.72
C THR A 172 6.66 22.37 17.21
N SER A 173 7.21 23.33 17.93
CA SER A 173 7.14 23.43 19.39
C SER A 173 5.67 23.44 19.83
N LEU A 174 5.18 22.35 20.41
CA LEU A 174 3.90 22.32 21.11
C LEU A 174 3.86 21.16 22.11
N MET A 175 4.34 21.41 23.33
CA MET A 175 3.74 20.88 24.56
C MET A 175 4.38 21.59 25.78
N ASP A 176 3.76 22.68 26.24
CA ASP A 176 4.01 23.17 27.61
C ASP A 176 3.35 22.20 28.61
N PRO A 177 4.03 21.83 29.72
CA PRO A 177 3.43 21.03 30.76
C PRO A 177 2.41 21.85 31.57
N PRO A 178 1.29 21.25 32.03
CA PRO A 178 0.38 21.92 32.96
C PRO A 178 1.01 22.03 34.36
N ASP A 179 0.69 23.13 35.04
CA ASP A 179 1.09 23.52 36.40
C ASP A 179 0.89 22.44 37.47
#